data_AF-A0A1Z5I962-F1
#
_entry.id   AF-A0A1Z5I962-F1
#
_cell.length_a   1.000
_cell.length_b   1.000
_cell.length_c   1.000
_cell.angle_alpha   90.00
_cell.angle_beta   90.00
_cell.angle_gamma   90.00
#
_symmetry.space_group_name_H-M   'P 1'
#
loop_
_entity.id
_entity.type
_entity.pdbx_description
1 polymer ?
#
loop_
_entity_poly.entity_id
_entity_poly.type
_entity_poly.pdbx_seq_one_letter_code
_entity_poly.pdbx_strand_id
1 'polypeptide(L)'
;MKKRIKLFSSVLAIGMLLGTGVGSLSAVTQQEPWTTAVAKASIKASDTRAGESVTLENNEMMVADGIITDANLSKGQKENLLDGGILIIPESYDNGSGAPVPITGVGHAVFSKDNLGGTRENEGIKKVIFENPQGIDYIGDRAFYDNEITDINLPNVETIGDYAFYNNEITDINLPNVETIGDYAFYNNEITDINLPNVETIGNSAFYKNELTNVNLPNIKTIGYAAFTENKIKRILINEGHPHNSDADIGTVENPQIQNEAFGNQFWHGEVMQFTYQPTISYQNLVKELGLVFKVNGNDYLNETRFKGSVVIEHADNIDYSDDDQQIIVTSEEGGIAYVWMDILDKSQEDSSTYYLYGLLGLAVSAKNGGIDPNPPVPGPEDNNKPDTSNPDTGDNESGNNNGNETKPQPAPKPEEKRPHTVYAKRGMRLHRNVSLTSPIRSYKKQSRAKAANFRVRGIAYDKNGKKRYKVDGGYITAGSSYVADSHFRSNKVRQVRVLSNRINSYKDVKLSSNKKVRSYKKGTKLRVKRVVNWGRATRFELTNGRYITGNKQLLIMDQK
;
A
#
# COMPACT_ATOMS: atom_id res chain seq x y z
N MET A 1 -65.37 -5.69 26.08
CA MET A 1 -64.92 -5.42 27.47
C MET A 1 -63.59 -4.67 27.42
N LYS A 2 -63.48 -3.56 28.18
CA LYS A 2 -62.29 -2.72 28.52
C LYS A 2 -61.41 -2.25 27.34
N LYS A 3 -61.55 -1.04 26.76
CA LYS A 3 -61.18 0.32 27.28
C LYS A 3 -59.83 0.35 28.03
N ARG A 4 -58.82 1.08 27.55
CA ARG A 4 -58.58 2.52 27.85
C ARG A 4 -57.40 3.14 27.09
N ILE A 5 -57.61 4.41 26.74
CA ILE A 5 -56.70 5.45 26.26
C ILE A 5 -56.24 6.30 27.47
N LYS A 6 -55.03 6.89 27.40
CA LYS A 6 -54.56 8.26 27.82
C LYS A 6 -53.06 8.17 28.21
N LEU A 7 -52.07 8.92 27.67
CA LEU A 7 -51.81 10.35 27.42
C LEU A 7 -51.53 11.20 28.69
N PHE A 8 -50.45 12.02 28.60
CA PHE A 8 -49.88 13.05 29.51
C PHE A 8 -48.87 12.55 30.57
N SER A 9 -47.78 13.24 30.96
CA SER A 9 -47.24 14.59 30.68
C SER A 9 -45.78 14.69 31.16
N SER A 10 -45.06 15.64 30.58
CA SER A 10 -43.82 16.32 30.99
C SER A 10 -43.52 16.46 32.49
N VAL A 11 -42.24 16.34 32.87
CA VAL A 11 -41.57 17.26 33.82
C VAL A 11 -40.12 17.48 33.39
N LEU A 12 -39.79 18.75 33.20
CA LEU A 12 -38.47 19.35 33.07
C LEU A 12 -37.85 19.46 34.48
N ALA A 13 -36.66 18.94 34.70
CA ALA A 13 -35.87 19.26 35.89
C ALA A 13 -34.43 19.59 35.47
N ILE A 14 -34.10 20.87 35.65
CA ILE A 14 -32.77 21.45 35.54
C ILE A 14 -31.99 21.03 36.77
N GLY A 15 -30.80 20.46 36.57
CA GLY A 15 -29.82 20.22 37.62
C GLY A 15 -28.42 20.37 37.04
N MET A 16 -27.83 21.55 37.21
CA MET A 16 -26.38 21.73 37.11
C MET A 16 -25.72 21.04 38.31
N LEU A 17 -24.73 20.19 38.07
CA LEU A 17 -23.64 19.97 39.02
C LEU A 17 -22.36 19.60 38.25
N LEU A 18 -21.29 20.30 38.60
CA LEU A 18 -19.91 20.10 38.15
C LEU A 18 -19.34 18.80 38.71
N GLY A 19 -18.41 18.16 38.00
CA GLY A 19 -17.46 17.21 38.61
C GLY A 19 -17.12 15.97 37.78
N THR A 20 -15.96 16.04 37.11
CA THR A 20 -14.94 14.99 36.95
C THR A 20 -15.33 13.57 36.49
N GLY A 21 -14.73 13.18 35.36
CA GLY A 21 -13.97 11.93 35.28
C GLY A 21 -14.68 10.68 34.73
N VAL A 22 -13.88 9.93 33.97
CA VAL A 22 -14.02 8.54 33.50
C VAL A 22 -15.15 8.21 32.52
N GLY A 23 -14.74 8.07 31.25
CA GLY A 23 -15.48 7.32 30.24
C GLY A 23 -15.26 5.82 30.41
N SER A 24 -16.33 5.06 30.21
CA SER A 24 -16.31 3.76 29.54
C SER A 24 -17.74 3.24 29.40
N LEU A 25 -18.10 2.82 28.18
CA LEU A 25 -18.70 1.52 27.86
C LEU A 25 -19.31 1.57 26.45
N SER A 26 -18.53 1.07 25.50
CA SER A 26 -18.94 0.77 24.13
C SER A 26 -19.82 -0.50 24.13
N ALA A 27 -20.97 -0.42 23.46
CA ALA A 27 -21.81 -1.57 23.19
C ALA A 27 -21.28 -2.36 21.98
N VAL A 28 -21.15 -3.66 22.17
CA VAL A 28 -20.72 -4.68 21.19
C VAL A 28 -21.80 -4.91 20.12
N THR A 29 -21.40 -4.91 18.85
CA THR A 29 -22.13 -5.58 17.76
C THR A 29 -21.15 -6.27 16.80
N GLN A 30 -21.44 -7.53 16.48
CA GLN A 30 -20.62 -8.48 15.71
C GLN A 30 -20.22 -7.98 14.31
N GLN A 31 -18.96 -8.21 13.93
CA GLN A 31 -18.33 -7.83 12.65
C GLN A 31 -17.66 -9.05 11.98
N GLU A 32 -17.82 -9.17 10.66
CA GLU A 32 -17.16 -10.17 9.78
C GLU A 32 -15.73 -9.73 9.40
N PRO A 33 -14.81 -10.65 9.03
CA PRO A 33 -13.40 -10.53 9.38
C PRO A 33 -12.52 -9.96 8.24
N TRP A 34 -12.58 -8.66 7.90
CA TRP A 34 -11.53 -8.00 7.07
C TRP A 34 -11.44 -6.48 7.30
N THR A 35 -11.45 -6.05 8.56
CA THR A 35 -11.17 -4.64 8.88
C THR A 35 -10.38 -4.60 10.18
N THR A 36 -9.06 -4.56 10.09
CA THR A 36 -8.24 -4.07 11.19
C THR A 36 -8.53 -2.58 11.32
N ALA A 37 -9.20 -2.20 12.39
CA ALA A 37 -9.31 -0.81 12.79
C ALA A 37 -7.92 -0.38 13.27
N VAL A 38 -7.21 0.41 12.48
CA VAL A 38 -6.02 1.10 12.97
C VAL A 38 -6.51 2.31 13.76
N ALA A 39 -6.25 2.30 15.07
CA ALA A 39 -6.35 3.49 15.88
C ALA A 39 -5.38 4.52 15.29
N LYS A 40 -5.90 5.65 14.81
CA LYS A 40 -5.05 6.79 14.47
C LYS A 40 -4.34 7.21 15.74
N ALA A 41 -3.05 6.93 15.84
CA ALA A 41 -2.19 7.62 16.79
C ALA A 41 -2.39 9.12 16.56
N SER A 42 -2.80 9.82 17.60
CA SER A 42 -2.85 11.27 17.62
C SER A 42 -1.41 11.76 17.44
N ILE A 43 -1.13 12.33 16.27
CA ILE A 43 0.09 13.06 15.99
C ILE A 43 0.26 14.10 17.10
N LYS A 44 1.40 14.04 17.81
CA LYS A 44 1.87 15.16 18.63
C LYS A 44 1.95 16.35 17.68
N ALA A 45 1.24 17.43 17.99
CA ALA A 45 1.46 18.71 17.35
C ALA A 45 2.94 19.08 17.54
N SER A 46 3.78 18.82 16.54
CA SER A 46 5.08 19.46 16.44
C SER A 46 4.87 20.83 15.83
N ASP A 47 5.69 21.74 16.33
CA ASP A 47 5.58 23.18 16.23
C ASP A 47 5.48 23.67 14.79
N THR A 48 4.45 24.46 14.49
CA THR A 48 4.34 25.19 13.23
C THR A 48 5.36 26.32 13.19
N ARG A 49 6.52 26.07 12.58
CA ARG A 49 7.02 26.99 11.55
C ARG A 49 6.87 26.26 10.23
N ALA A 50 5.71 26.38 9.59
CA ALA A 50 5.66 26.07 8.17
C ALA A 50 6.60 27.08 7.50
N GLY A 51 7.72 26.62 6.94
CA GLY A 51 8.57 27.48 6.14
C GLY A 51 7.74 28.15 5.04
N GLU A 52 8.17 29.34 4.60
CA GLU A 52 7.44 30.09 3.59
C GLU A 52 7.27 29.26 2.30
N SER A 53 6.14 29.44 1.63
CA SER A 53 5.89 28.77 0.35
C SER A 53 6.72 29.42 -0.76
N VAL A 54 7.49 28.62 -1.49
CA VAL A 54 8.22 29.03 -2.69
C VAL A 54 7.49 28.48 -3.90
N THR A 55 6.89 29.37 -4.69
CA THR A 55 6.29 29.02 -5.99
C THR A 55 7.31 29.27 -7.07
N LEU A 56 7.57 28.26 -7.91
CA LEU A 56 8.49 28.39 -9.03
C LEU A 56 7.88 29.28 -10.11
N GLU A 57 8.64 30.29 -10.51
CA GLU A 57 8.30 31.15 -11.63
C GLU A 57 8.96 30.65 -12.94
N ASN A 58 8.41 31.01 -14.09
CA ASN A 58 8.91 30.55 -15.40
C ASN A 58 10.38 30.92 -15.63
N ASN A 59 10.83 32.09 -15.19
CA ASN A 59 12.22 32.53 -15.30
C ASN A 59 13.19 31.78 -14.36
N GLU A 60 12.67 31.00 -13.42
CA GLU A 60 13.47 30.23 -12.45
C GLU A 60 13.66 28.78 -12.90
N MET A 61 12.85 28.28 -13.84
CA MET A 61 12.89 26.89 -14.28
C MET A 61 13.64 26.73 -15.61
N MET A 62 14.47 25.70 -15.70
CA MET A 62 14.88 25.13 -16.98
C MET A 62 14.09 23.85 -17.21
N VAL A 63 13.42 23.76 -18.37
CA VAL A 63 12.54 22.63 -18.69
C VAL A 63 12.92 22.05 -20.04
N ALA A 64 13.16 20.74 -20.08
CA ALA A 64 13.37 19.96 -21.30
C ALA A 64 12.31 18.86 -21.37
N ASP A 65 11.55 18.81 -22.47
CA ASP A 65 10.50 17.82 -22.71
C ASP A 65 9.48 17.65 -21.56
N GLY A 66 9.14 18.76 -20.88
CA GLY A 66 8.22 18.77 -19.74
C GLY A 66 8.85 18.44 -18.39
N ILE A 67 10.13 18.05 -18.37
CA ILE A 67 10.87 17.75 -17.14
C ILE A 67 11.65 19.00 -16.70
N ILE A 68 11.48 19.40 -15.44
CA ILE A 68 12.32 20.44 -14.85
C ILE A 68 13.73 19.87 -14.70
N THR A 69 14.72 20.43 -15.38
CA THR A 69 16.11 19.96 -15.34
C THR A 69 17.00 20.79 -14.42
N ASP A 70 16.59 22.02 -14.12
CA ASP A 70 17.29 22.90 -13.18
C ASP A 70 16.32 23.98 -12.64
N ALA A 71 16.64 24.52 -11.46
CA ALA A 71 15.89 25.58 -10.79
C ALA A 71 16.84 26.66 -10.24
N ASN A 72 16.84 27.83 -10.88
CA ASN A 72 17.65 28.99 -10.50
C ASN A 72 16.97 29.84 -9.42
N LEU A 73 16.85 29.26 -8.22
CA LEU A 73 16.26 29.91 -7.06
C LEU A 73 17.19 30.97 -6.44
N SER A 74 16.61 32.08 -6.00
CA SER A 74 17.32 33.09 -5.21
C SER A 74 17.76 32.54 -3.85
N LYS A 75 18.75 33.20 -3.21
CA LYS A 75 19.24 32.83 -1.87
C LYS A 75 18.11 32.73 -0.84
N GLY A 76 17.19 33.69 -0.83
CA GLY A 76 16.05 33.70 0.10
C GLY A 76 15.06 32.56 -0.15
N GLN A 77 14.80 32.20 -1.41
CA GLN A 77 13.96 31.04 -1.73
C GLN A 77 14.60 29.73 -1.28
N LYS A 78 15.91 29.56 -1.50
CA LYS A 78 16.65 28.40 -1.02
C LYS A 78 16.62 28.31 0.51
N GLU A 79 16.87 29.42 1.21
CA GLU A 79 16.77 29.50 2.67
C GLU A 79 15.35 29.13 3.16
N ASN A 80 14.30 29.68 2.54
CA ASN A 80 12.92 29.33 2.89
C ASN A 80 12.60 27.85 2.69
N LEU A 81 13.10 27.23 1.61
CA LEU A 81 12.94 25.79 1.39
C LEU A 81 13.76 24.98 2.40
N LEU A 82 14.97 25.41 2.75
CA LEU A 82 15.85 24.74 3.71
C LEU A 82 15.38 24.85 5.17
N ASP A 83 14.53 25.83 5.48
CA ASP A 83 13.88 26.03 6.78
C ASP A 83 12.49 25.34 6.87
N GLY A 84 12.30 24.19 6.21
CA GLY A 84 11.04 23.43 6.27
C GLY A 84 9.96 23.97 5.34
N GLY A 85 10.36 24.57 4.21
CA GLY A 85 9.46 25.26 3.29
C GLY A 85 8.57 24.36 2.44
N ILE A 86 7.61 25.00 1.77
CA ILE A 86 6.70 24.35 0.81
C ILE A 86 7.10 24.73 -0.60
N LEU A 87 7.48 23.75 -1.41
CA LEU A 87 7.74 23.93 -2.84
C LEU A 87 6.44 23.81 -3.64
N ILE A 88 6.14 24.80 -4.49
CA ILE A 88 4.99 24.78 -5.40
C ILE A 88 5.50 24.79 -6.85
N ILE A 89 5.21 23.71 -7.57
CA ILE A 89 5.60 23.49 -8.97
C ILE A 89 4.39 23.75 -9.87
N PRO A 90 4.48 24.69 -10.84
CA PRO A 90 3.36 25.08 -11.68
C PRO A 90 2.91 23.98 -12.64
N GLU A 91 1.68 24.08 -13.16
CA GLU A 91 1.15 23.07 -14.10
C GLU A 91 1.85 23.06 -15.47
N SER A 92 2.48 24.18 -15.85
CA SER A 92 3.16 24.35 -17.14
C SER A 92 4.26 25.40 -17.06
N TYR A 93 5.15 25.33 -18.04
CA TYR A 93 6.27 26.24 -18.26
C TYR A 93 6.07 27.02 -19.55
N ASP A 94 6.16 28.34 -19.49
CA ASP A 94 6.10 29.22 -20.66
C ASP A 94 7.46 29.85 -20.95
N ASN A 95 8.08 29.46 -22.07
CA ASN A 95 9.36 30.00 -22.55
C ASN A 95 9.21 31.17 -23.52
N GLY A 96 7.99 31.70 -23.72
CA GLY A 96 7.69 32.81 -24.60
C GLY A 96 7.76 32.50 -26.10
N SER A 97 8.02 31.24 -26.49
CA SER A 97 8.21 30.83 -27.90
C SER A 97 7.05 30.00 -28.48
N GLY A 98 5.99 29.75 -27.71
CA GLY A 98 4.87 28.92 -28.15
C GLY A 98 3.78 28.72 -27.11
N ALA A 99 3.05 27.61 -27.23
CA ALA A 99 2.10 27.20 -26.20
C ALA A 99 2.86 26.72 -24.94
N PRO A 100 2.34 26.96 -23.72
CA PRO A 100 2.95 26.47 -22.49
C PRO A 100 3.20 24.96 -22.53
N VAL A 101 4.37 24.54 -22.09
CA VAL A 101 4.80 23.14 -22.00
C VAL A 101 4.31 22.58 -20.66
N PRO A 102 3.46 21.54 -20.62
CA PRO A 102 3.06 20.93 -19.36
C PRO A 102 4.27 20.40 -18.58
N ILE A 103 4.27 20.60 -17.26
CA ILE A 103 5.26 19.94 -16.39
C ILE A 103 4.84 18.49 -16.20
N THR A 104 5.72 17.56 -16.56
CA THR A 104 5.53 16.11 -16.47
C THR A 104 6.50 15.44 -15.50
N GLY A 105 7.56 16.14 -15.07
CA GLY A 105 8.48 15.54 -14.12
C GLY A 105 9.52 16.49 -13.54
N VAL A 106 10.31 15.93 -12.63
CA VAL A 106 11.48 16.58 -12.02
C VAL A 106 12.70 15.75 -12.35
N GLY A 107 13.74 16.40 -12.86
CA GLY A 107 14.97 15.79 -13.31
C GLY A 107 15.96 15.52 -12.18
N HIS A 108 17.18 15.16 -12.56
CA HIS A 108 18.24 14.76 -11.65
C HIS A 108 18.56 15.85 -10.62
N ALA A 109 18.47 15.52 -9.33
CA ALA A 109 18.90 16.35 -8.20
C ALA A 109 18.29 17.77 -8.09
N VAL A 110 17.30 18.15 -8.90
CA VAL A 110 16.83 19.55 -9.01
C VAL A 110 16.48 20.18 -7.67
N PHE A 111 15.82 19.42 -6.78
CA PHE A 111 15.43 19.85 -5.44
C PHE A 111 16.07 18.99 -4.34
N SER A 112 17.27 18.45 -4.58
CA SER A 112 18.07 17.87 -3.50
C SER A 112 18.45 18.96 -2.50
N LYS A 113 18.55 18.60 -1.21
CA LYS A 113 19.00 19.54 -0.18
C LYS A 113 20.38 20.12 -0.51
N ASP A 114 21.28 19.31 -1.07
CA ASP A 114 22.60 19.75 -1.52
C ASP A 114 22.53 20.83 -2.62
N ASN A 115 21.66 20.68 -3.62
CA ASN A 115 21.51 21.68 -4.70
C ASN A 115 20.82 22.97 -4.24
N LEU A 116 20.03 22.89 -3.17
CA LEU A 116 19.53 24.04 -2.43
C LEU A 116 20.63 24.70 -1.58
N GLY A 117 21.81 24.10 -1.43
CA GLY A 117 22.91 24.60 -0.60
C GLY A 117 22.74 24.29 0.89
N GLY A 118 21.94 23.26 1.20
CA GLY A 118 21.68 22.83 2.57
C GLY A 118 22.85 22.10 3.21
N THR A 119 22.76 21.99 4.53
CA THR A 119 23.68 21.25 5.40
C THR A 119 22.88 20.28 6.26
N ARG A 120 23.56 19.45 7.07
CA ARG A 120 22.90 18.52 8.00
C ARG A 120 22.02 19.20 9.05
N GLU A 121 22.24 20.48 9.32
CA GLU A 121 21.44 21.26 10.27
C GLU A 121 20.15 21.83 9.66
N ASN A 122 20.00 21.78 8.32
CA ASN A 122 18.82 22.26 7.63
C ASN A 122 17.74 21.19 7.55
N GLU A 123 16.49 21.60 7.73
CA GLU A 123 15.32 20.73 7.58
C GLU A 123 15.18 20.30 6.10
N GLY A 124 15.32 21.23 5.16
CA GLY A 124 15.02 20.99 3.74
C GLY A 124 13.53 21.11 3.45
N ILE A 125 13.11 20.68 2.26
CA ILE A 125 11.71 20.82 1.83
C ILE A 125 10.82 19.92 2.68
N LYS A 126 9.75 20.50 3.27
CA LYS A 126 8.76 19.74 4.07
C LYS A 126 7.60 19.20 3.24
N LYS A 127 7.24 19.92 2.17
CA LYS A 127 6.09 19.59 1.31
C LYS A 127 6.30 20.02 -0.13
N VAL A 128 5.85 19.18 -1.06
CA VAL A 128 5.87 19.47 -2.49
C VAL A 128 4.44 19.48 -3.04
N ILE A 129 4.07 20.58 -3.68
CA ILE A 129 2.78 20.76 -4.34
C ILE A 129 3.01 20.90 -5.84
N PHE A 130 2.60 19.89 -6.61
CA PHE A 130 2.38 20.06 -8.04
C PHE A 130 0.99 20.65 -8.26
N GLU A 131 0.86 21.73 -9.02
CA GLU A 131 -0.46 22.29 -9.38
C GLU A 131 -1.26 21.31 -10.24
N ASN A 132 -0.58 20.53 -11.10
CA ASN A 132 -1.15 19.43 -11.86
C ASN A 132 -0.46 18.09 -11.51
N PRO A 133 -0.78 17.48 -10.35
CA PRO A 133 -0.12 16.24 -9.91
C PRO A 133 -0.46 15.04 -10.81
N GLN A 134 -1.55 15.13 -11.58
CA GLN A 134 -1.94 14.08 -12.54
C GLN A 134 -1.08 14.09 -13.80
N GLY A 135 -0.36 15.18 -14.07
CA GLY A 135 0.57 15.29 -15.20
C GLY A 135 1.95 14.71 -14.91
N ILE A 136 2.25 14.41 -13.65
CA ILE A 136 3.59 13.98 -13.23
C ILE A 136 3.75 12.47 -13.45
N ASP A 137 4.59 12.10 -14.42
CA ASP A 137 4.91 10.72 -14.79
C ASP A 137 6.36 10.32 -14.40
N TYR A 138 7.25 11.29 -14.15
CA TYR A 138 8.67 11.04 -13.93
C TYR A 138 9.25 11.82 -12.74
N ILE A 139 9.95 11.10 -11.85
CA ILE A 139 10.81 11.68 -10.81
C ILE A 139 12.21 11.10 -11.01
N GLY A 140 13.17 11.94 -11.38
CA GLY A 140 14.53 11.54 -11.68
C GLY A 140 15.38 11.27 -10.45
N ASP A 141 16.60 10.78 -10.70
CA ASP A 141 17.51 10.39 -9.64
C ASP A 141 17.83 11.57 -8.72
N ARG A 142 17.86 11.33 -7.41
CA ARG A 142 18.12 12.34 -6.37
C ARG A 142 17.20 13.57 -6.41
N ALA A 143 16.12 13.59 -7.18
CA ALA A 143 15.29 14.78 -7.42
C ALA A 143 14.89 15.51 -6.12
N PHE A 144 14.64 14.78 -5.04
CA PHE A 144 14.32 15.29 -3.71
C PHE A 144 15.19 14.68 -2.60
N TYR A 145 16.44 14.34 -2.93
CA TYR A 145 17.42 13.73 -2.02
C TYR A 145 17.64 14.57 -0.74
N ASP A 146 17.63 13.88 0.40
CA ASP A 146 18.01 14.39 1.73
C ASP A 146 17.17 15.58 2.21
N ASN A 147 15.84 15.52 2.07
CA ASN A 147 14.92 16.56 2.58
C ASN A 147 14.12 16.04 3.79
N GLU A 148 13.10 16.76 4.23
CA GLU A 148 12.15 16.32 5.28
C GLU A 148 10.73 16.22 4.71
N ILE A 149 10.59 15.73 3.48
CA ILE A 149 9.29 15.72 2.80
C ILE A 149 8.34 14.78 3.55
N THR A 150 7.23 15.32 4.03
CA THR A 150 6.15 14.57 4.70
C THR A 150 4.89 14.45 3.84
N ASP A 151 4.70 15.37 2.87
CA ASP A 151 3.52 15.45 2.02
C ASP A 151 3.90 15.70 0.56
N ILE A 152 3.65 14.69 -0.28
CA ILE A 152 3.82 14.72 -1.73
C ILE A 152 2.76 13.83 -2.39
N ASN A 153 2.21 14.28 -3.52
CA ASN A 153 1.16 13.56 -4.24
C ASN A 153 1.56 13.23 -5.68
N LEU A 154 1.82 11.94 -5.94
CA LEU A 154 2.30 11.42 -7.23
C LEU A 154 1.34 10.36 -7.82
N PRO A 155 0.09 10.72 -8.13
CA PRO A 155 -0.97 9.77 -8.45
C PRO A 155 -0.77 9.04 -9.79
N ASN A 156 0.06 9.58 -10.70
CA ASN A 156 0.31 9.01 -12.02
C ASN A 156 1.79 8.77 -12.33
N VAL A 157 2.68 8.88 -11.35
CA VAL A 157 4.11 8.63 -11.58
C VAL A 157 4.31 7.20 -12.07
N GLU A 158 5.09 7.05 -13.14
CA GLU A 158 5.42 5.77 -13.78
C GLU A 158 6.84 5.32 -13.38
N THR A 159 7.77 6.27 -13.25
CA THR A 159 9.18 6.00 -12.91
C THR A 159 9.65 6.88 -11.75
N ILE A 160 10.29 6.25 -10.78
CA ILE A 160 11.00 6.91 -9.67
C ILE A 160 12.46 6.48 -9.75
N GLY A 161 13.34 7.46 -9.95
CA GLY A 161 14.77 7.25 -10.11
C GLY A 161 15.51 6.91 -8.83
N ASP A 162 16.80 6.65 -8.98
CA ASP A 162 17.67 6.24 -7.89
C ASP A 162 17.78 7.37 -6.86
N TYR A 163 17.70 7.02 -5.57
CA TYR A 163 17.79 7.99 -4.46
C TYR A 163 16.77 9.14 -4.51
N ALA A 164 15.70 9.06 -5.33
CA ALA A 164 14.79 10.17 -5.60
C ALA A 164 14.21 10.83 -4.33
N PHE A 165 13.88 10.02 -3.32
CA PHE A 165 13.38 10.41 -1.99
C PHE A 165 14.23 9.82 -0.87
N TYR A 166 15.52 9.58 -1.11
CA TYR A 166 16.45 9.11 -0.08
C TYR A 166 16.47 10.10 1.09
N ASN A 167 16.44 9.58 2.33
CA ASN A 167 16.44 10.34 3.57
C ASN A 167 15.39 11.47 3.58
N ASN A 168 14.14 11.07 3.75
CA ASN A 168 12.97 11.96 3.86
C ASN A 168 12.05 11.48 4.99
N GLU A 169 10.92 12.14 5.22
CA GLU A 169 9.97 11.81 6.29
C GLU A 169 8.60 11.37 5.73
N ILE A 170 8.58 10.71 4.57
CA ILE A 170 7.34 10.34 3.90
C ILE A 170 6.66 9.23 4.70
N THR A 171 5.41 9.45 5.12
CA THR A 171 4.62 8.48 5.92
C THR A 171 3.53 7.76 5.13
N ASP A 172 2.95 8.44 4.14
CA ASP A 172 1.89 7.94 3.24
C ASP A 172 2.23 8.36 1.81
N ILE A 173 2.34 7.37 0.92
CA ILE A 173 2.53 7.61 -0.50
C ILE A 173 1.72 6.60 -1.31
N ASN A 174 0.95 7.11 -2.27
CA ASN A 174 0.14 6.28 -3.16
C ASN A 174 0.69 6.34 -4.57
N LEU A 175 1.26 5.21 -5.03
CA LEU A 175 1.95 5.05 -6.31
C LEU A 175 1.25 4.02 -7.20
N PRO A 176 0.00 4.27 -7.63
CA PRO A 176 -0.84 3.25 -8.24
C PRO A 176 -0.42 2.86 -9.67
N ASN A 177 0.41 3.68 -10.32
CA ASN A 177 0.86 3.49 -11.69
C ASN A 177 2.37 3.26 -11.82
N VAL A 178 3.13 3.29 -10.71
CA VAL A 178 4.57 3.14 -10.78
C VAL A 178 4.93 1.74 -11.30
N GLU A 179 5.83 1.69 -12.28
CA GLU A 179 6.32 0.47 -12.90
C GLU A 179 7.74 0.16 -12.43
N THR A 180 8.58 1.19 -12.27
CA THR A 180 9.98 1.09 -11.84
C THR A 180 10.28 2.00 -10.67
N ILE A 181 10.91 1.44 -9.64
CA ILE A 181 11.43 2.14 -8.48
C ILE A 181 12.94 1.87 -8.42
N GLY A 182 13.74 2.92 -8.50
CA GLY A 182 15.19 2.87 -8.52
C GLY A 182 15.83 2.45 -7.21
N ASP A 183 17.14 2.29 -7.25
CA ASP A 183 17.97 1.93 -6.10
C ASP A 183 17.88 3.05 -5.05
N TYR A 184 17.69 2.67 -3.78
CA TYR A 184 17.60 3.58 -2.64
C TYR A 184 16.49 4.65 -2.74
N ALA A 185 15.52 4.50 -3.65
CA ALA A 185 14.56 5.56 -3.99
C ALA A 185 13.78 6.13 -2.78
N PHE A 186 13.42 5.29 -1.81
CA PHE A 186 12.74 5.65 -0.55
C PHE A 186 13.53 5.19 0.68
N TYR A 187 14.85 5.03 0.57
CA TYR A 187 15.69 4.67 1.72
C TYR A 187 15.55 5.68 2.86
N ASN A 188 15.46 5.20 4.10
CA ASN A 188 15.30 6.02 5.32
C ASN A 188 14.13 7.01 5.21
N ASN A 189 12.91 6.46 5.24
CA ASN A 189 11.65 7.20 5.31
C ASN A 189 10.77 6.59 6.42
N GLU A 190 9.53 7.04 6.56
CA GLU A 190 8.59 6.59 7.59
C GLU A 190 7.35 5.90 6.97
N ILE A 191 7.48 5.29 5.79
CA ILE A 191 6.34 4.78 5.03
C ILE A 191 5.72 3.59 5.76
N THR A 192 4.44 3.71 6.12
CA THR A 192 3.74 2.68 6.92
C THR A 192 2.93 1.68 6.08
N ASP A 193 2.46 2.12 4.90
CA ASP A 193 1.72 1.31 3.95
C ASP A 193 2.07 1.76 2.53
N ILE A 194 2.06 0.82 1.58
CA ILE A 194 2.35 1.13 0.19
C ILE A 194 1.49 0.31 -0.77
N ASN A 195 0.97 1.01 -1.77
CA ASN A 195 0.13 0.42 -2.82
C ASN A 195 0.88 0.44 -4.15
N LEU A 196 1.48 -0.70 -4.50
CA LEU A 196 2.28 -0.91 -5.72
C LEU A 196 1.65 -1.96 -6.65
N PRO A 197 0.47 -1.70 -7.25
CA PRO A 197 -0.26 -2.73 -7.97
C PRO A 197 0.34 -3.06 -9.35
N ASN A 198 1.16 -2.17 -9.92
CA ASN A 198 1.73 -2.33 -11.27
C ASN A 198 3.26 -2.41 -11.27
N VAL A 199 3.91 -2.33 -10.10
CA VAL A 199 5.37 -2.33 -10.04
C VAL A 199 5.93 -3.64 -10.58
N GLU A 200 6.90 -3.53 -11.47
CA GLU A 200 7.60 -4.65 -12.08
C GLU A 200 9.02 -4.78 -11.52
N THR A 201 9.66 -3.66 -11.21
CA THR A 201 11.04 -3.62 -10.71
C THR A 201 11.17 -2.73 -9.49
N ILE A 202 11.78 -3.27 -8.44
CA ILE A 202 12.17 -2.55 -7.24
C ILE A 202 13.69 -2.69 -7.09
N GLY A 203 14.39 -1.56 -7.06
CA GLY A 203 15.84 -1.49 -6.93
C GLY A 203 16.38 -1.93 -5.56
N ASN A 204 17.70 -1.98 -5.46
CA ASN A 204 18.41 -2.31 -4.24
C ASN A 204 18.10 -1.30 -3.14
N SER A 205 17.81 -1.76 -1.93
CA SER A 205 17.53 -0.93 -0.76
C SER A 205 16.44 0.14 -0.96
N ALA A 206 15.55 -0.04 -1.96
CA ALA A 206 14.59 0.98 -2.38
C ALA A 206 13.65 1.43 -1.25
N PHE A 207 13.28 0.54 -0.33
CA PHE A 207 12.46 0.81 0.84
C PHE A 207 13.18 0.44 2.15
N TYR A 208 14.50 0.43 2.14
CA TYR A 208 15.29 0.16 3.35
C TYR A 208 14.97 1.19 4.45
N LYS A 209 14.91 0.75 5.71
CA LYS A 209 14.67 1.61 6.89
C LYS A 209 13.40 2.43 6.75
N ASN A 210 12.28 1.72 6.77
CA ASN A 210 10.92 2.25 6.69
C ASN A 210 10.04 1.57 7.75
N GLU A 211 8.73 1.82 7.70
CA GLU A 211 7.77 1.38 8.71
C GLU A 211 6.73 0.40 8.14
N LEU A 212 7.04 -0.24 7.00
CA LEU A 212 6.10 -1.11 6.29
C LEU A 212 5.77 -2.35 7.10
N THR A 213 4.48 -2.68 7.16
CA THR A 213 3.99 -3.90 7.84
C THR A 213 3.52 -4.98 6.87
N ASN A 214 3.21 -4.59 5.64
CA ASN A 214 2.65 -5.47 4.62
C ASN A 214 3.20 -5.06 3.25
N VAL A 215 3.52 -6.06 2.42
CA VAL A 215 3.95 -5.87 1.03
C VAL A 215 3.12 -6.81 0.15
N ASN A 216 2.47 -6.24 -0.87
CA ASN A 216 1.70 -6.98 -1.85
C ASN A 216 2.08 -6.53 -3.26
N LEU A 217 2.78 -7.41 -3.97
CA LEU A 217 3.44 -7.16 -5.25
C LEU A 217 2.89 -8.15 -6.29
N PRO A 218 1.76 -7.83 -6.94
CA PRO A 218 1.04 -8.82 -7.75
C PRO A 218 1.63 -9.07 -9.14
N ASN A 219 2.53 -8.20 -9.63
CA ASN A 219 3.11 -8.23 -10.97
C ASN A 219 4.65 -8.06 -10.96
N ILE A 220 5.30 -8.30 -9.82
CA ILE A 220 6.72 -8.02 -9.68
C ILE A 220 7.56 -9.04 -10.44
N LYS A 221 8.61 -8.55 -11.08
CA LYS A 221 9.60 -9.34 -11.83
C LYS A 221 10.91 -9.40 -11.06
N THR A 222 11.35 -8.27 -10.52
CA THR A 222 12.64 -8.17 -9.82
C THR A 222 12.53 -7.36 -8.54
N ILE A 223 13.08 -7.91 -7.46
CA ILE A 223 13.29 -7.22 -6.18
C ILE A 223 14.79 -7.23 -5.88
N GLY A 224 15.37 -6.04 -5.74
CA GLY A 224 16.78 -5.82 -5.47
C GLY A 224 17.23 -6.28 -4.07
N TYR A 225 18.54 -6.31 -3.88
CA TYR A 225 19.17 -6.64 -2.61
C TYR A 225 18.68 -5.69 -1.51
N ALA A 226 18.35 -6.22 -0.33
CA ALA A 226 17.93 -5.45 0.84
C ALA A 226 16.74 -4.47 0.61
N ALA A 227 15.94 -4.67 -0.44
CA ALA A 227 14.93 -3.71 -0.88
C ALA A 227 13.94 -3.30 0.21
N PHE A 228 13.60 -4.19 1.14
CA PHE A 228 12.68 -3.95 2.26
C PHE A 228 13.33 -4.25 3.62
N THR A 229 14.66 -4.18 3.72
CA THR A 229 15.37 -4.40 4.98
C THR A 229 15.08 -3.29 6.00
N GLU A 230 15.15 -3.58 7.30
CA GLU A 230 14.81 -2.63 8.37
C GLU A 230 13.39 -2.07 8.25
N ASN A 231 12.40 -2.97 8.10
CA ASN A 231 10.97 -2.63 8.15
C ASN A 231 10.28 -3.40 9.28
N LYS A 232 8.93 -3.46 9.28
CA LYS A 232 8.12 -4.20 10.26
C LYS A 232 7.23 -5.23 9.58
N ILE A 233 7.67 -5.76 8.44
CA ILE A 233 6.84 -6.54 7.53
C ILE A 233 6.49 -7.89 8.16
N LYS A 234 5.20 -8.20 8.16
CA LYS A 234 4.66 -9.50 8.58
C LYS A 234 4.02 -10.26 7.43
N ARG A 235 3.58 -9.55 6.40
CA ARG A 235 2.84 -10.13 5.29
C ARG A 235 3.47 -9.76 3.97
N ILE A 236 3.95 -10.75 3.25
CA ILE A 236 4.51 -10.65 1.91
C ILE A 236 3.66 -11.53 0.99
N LEU A 237 3.06 -10.90 -0.01
CA LEU A 237 2.31 -11.56 -1.07
C LEU A 237 2.92 -11.17 -2.42
N ILE A 238 3.59 -12.12 -3.06
CA ILE A 238 4.25 -11.92 -4.35
C ILE A 238 3.52 -12.76 -5.39
N ASN A 239 3.03 -12.11 -6.44
CA ASN A 239 2.52 -12.77 -7.64
C ASN A 239 1.48 -13.88 -7.37
N GLU A 240 0.66 -13.77 -6.32
CA GLU A 240 -0.34 -14.79 -5.90
C GLU A 240 -1.37 -15.16 -6.98
N GLY A 241 -1.44 -14.40 -8.07
CA GLY A 241 -2.25 -14.69 -9.26
C GLY A 241 -1.56 -15.57 -10.32
N HIS A 242 -0.27 -15.83 -10.18
CA HIS A 242 0.62 -16.43 -11.18
C HIS A 242 1.34 -17.65 -10.57
N PRO A 243 1.05 -18.87 -11.03
CA PRO A 243 1.71 -20.06 -10.49
C PRO A 243 3.21 -20.03 -10.77
N HIS A 244 4.02 -20.59 -9.87
CA HIS A 244 5.45 -20.70 -10.09
C HIS A 244 5.74 -21.59 -11.31
N ASN A 245 6.67 -21.16 -12.16
CA ASN A 245 7.12 -21.89 -13.34
C ASN A 245 8.65 -21.88 -13.40
N SER A 246 9.28 -22.99 -13.03
CA SER A 246 10.75 -23.13 -13.04
C SER A 246 11.36 -23.11 -14.44
N ASP A 247 10.56 -23.37 -15.48
CA ASP A 247 11.02 -23.35 -16.87
C ASP A 247 10.97 -21.93 -17.48
N ALA A 248 10.35 -20.97 -16.78
CA ALA A 248 10.32 -19.58 -17.22
C ALA A 248 11.64 -18.86 -16.90
N ASP A 249 12.02 -17.88 -17.72
CA ASP A 249 13.20 -17.05 -17.46
C ASP A 249 13.12 -16.37 -16.08
N ILE A 250 14.26 -16.30 -15.40
CA ILE A 250 14.41 -15.54 -14.15
C ILE A 250 14.09 -14.06 -14.43
N GLY A 251 13.35 -13.42 -13.52
CA GLY A 251 12.89 -12.05 -13.70
C GLY A 251 11.56 -11.97 -14.45
N THR A 252 10.78 -13.04 -14.48
CA THR A 252 9.41 -13.04 -14.99
C THR A 252 8.41 -13.08 -13.85
N VAL A 253 7.14 -12.74 -14.11
CA VAL A 253 6.11 -12.79 -13.06
C VAL A 253 5.89 -14.23 -12.54
N GLU A 254 6.14 -15.26 -13.35
CA GLU A 254 6.02 -16.68 -12.96
C GLU A 254 7.31 -17.26 -12.35
N ASN A 255 8.45 -16.57 -12.52
CA ASN A 255 9.75 -16.89 -11.93
C ASN A 255 10.49 -15.59 -11.53
N PRO A 256 10.01 -14.88 -10.48
CA PRO A 256 10.55 -13.57 -10.14
C PRO A 256 11.97 -13.69 -9.57
N GLN A 257 12.82 -12.73 -9.90
CA GLN A 257 14.13 -12.59 -9.29
C GLN A 257 13.98 -11.83 -7.97
N ILE A 258 14.06 -12.55 -6.86
CA ILE A 258 14.10 -11.96 -5.52
C ILE A 258 15.53 -12.12 -5.03
N GLN A 259 16.27 -11.02 -4.96
CA GLN A 259 17.64 -11.04 -4.46
C GLN A 259 17.69 -11.39 -2.97
N ASN A 260 18.86 -11.84 -2.50
CA ASN A 260 19.08 -12.17 -1.10
C ASN A 260 18.76 -10.98 -0.19
N GLU A 261 18.28 -11.29 1.02
CA GLU A 261 17.96 -10.30 2.05
C GLU A 261 16.93 -9.25 1.64
N ALA A 262 16.19 -9.43 0.53
CA ALA A 262 15.18 -8.47 0.09
C ALA A 262 14.17 -8.09 1.19
N PHE A 263 13.96 -8.96 2.18
CA PHE A 263 13.11 -8.75 3.36
C PHE A 263 13.87 -9.00 4.68
N GLY A 264 15.16 -8.66 4.73
CA GLY A 264 15.99 -8.83 5.92
C GLY A 264 15.64 -7.87 7.07
N ASN A 265 16.28 -8.07 8.22
CA ASN A 265 16.26 -7.24 9.43
C ASN A 265 14.91 -6.60 9.78
N GLN A 266 13.83 -7.38 9.85
CA GLN A 266 12.53 -6.84 10.26
C GLN A 266 12.47 -6.62 11.77
N PHE A 267 11.94 -5.48 12.22
CA PHE A 267 11.87 -5.11 13.63
C PHE A 267 10.45 -5.24 14.17
N TRP A 268 10.14 -6.37 14.80
CA TRP A 268 8.83 -6.63 15.40
C TRP A 268 8.76 -6.22 16.89
N HIS A 269 9.77 -5.49 17.40
CA HIS A 269 9.97 -5.11 18.80
C HIS A 269 8.79 -4.47 19.56
N GLY A 270 7.85 -3.83 18.85
CA GLY A 270 6.64 -3.30 19.48
C GLY A 270 5.70 -4.41 20.00
N GLU A 271 5.96 -5.66 19.64
CA GLU A 271 5.17 -6.82 20.03
C GLU A 271 6.03 -7.81 20.82
N VAL A 272 5.83 -7.81 22.15
CA VAL A 272 6.34 -8.88 23.00
C VAL A 272 5.32 -10.01 22.97
N MET A 273 5.69 -11.13 22.37
CA MET A 273 4.84 -12.32 22.38
C MET A 273 4.87 -12.95 23.77
N GLN A 274 3.69 -13.04 24.40
CA GLN A 274 3.53 -13.61 25.73
C GLN A 274 3.10 -15.07 25.64
N PHE A 275 3.91 -15.97 26.18
CA PHE A 275 3.60 -17.38 26.28
C PHE A 275 3.39 -17.76 27.75
N THR A 276 2.32 -18.54 28.00
CA THR A 276 2.24 -19.31 29.26
C THR A 276 3.42 -20.26 29.29
N TYR A 277 4.00 -20.53 30.47
CA TYR A 277 5.12 -21.44 30.60
C TYR A 277 4.86 -22.75 29.84
N GLN A 278 5.69 -22.99 28.82
CA GLN A 278 5.76 -24.22 28.06
C GLN A 278 7.24 -24.52 27.85
N PRO A 279 7.70 -25.77 28.04
CA PRO A 279 9.10 -26.10 27.88
C PRO A 279 9.58 -26.00 26.43
N THR A 280 8.67 -25.98 25.45
CA THR A 280 8.98 -25.87 24.03
C THR A 280 7.97 -24.98 23.28
N ILE A 281 8.47 -24.23 22.30
CA ILE A 281 7.69 -23.41 21.38
C ILE A 281 8.14 -23.74 19.95
N SER A 282 7.30 -24.41 19.19
CA SER A 282 7.61 -24.69 17.77
C SER A 282 7.67 -23.39 16.97
N TYR A 283 8.57 -23.31 16.01
CA TYR A 283 8.65 -22.14 15.11
C TYR A 283 7.37 -21.88 14.32
N GLN A 284 6.60 -22.93 13.99
CA GLN A 284 5.28 -22.79 13.35
C GLN A 284 4.28 -22.03 14.24
N ASN A 285 4.32 -22.25 15.56
CA ASN A 285 3.52 -21.48 16.49
C ASN A 285 4.01 -20.03 16.55
N LEU A 286 5.33 -19.76 16.54
CA LEU A 286 5.85 -18.39 16.50
C LEU A 286 5.40 -17.64 15.24
N VAL A 287 5.55 -18.27 14.06
CA VAL A 287 5.05 -17.76 12.78
C VAL A 287 3.57 -17.40 12.86
N LYS A 288 2.77 -18.29 13.46
CA LYS A 288 1.32 -18.13 13.59
C LYS A 288 0.94 -17.02 14.56
N GLU A 289 1.58 -16.94 15.73
CA GLU A 289 1.32 -15.93 16.75
C GLU A 289 1.77 -14.53 16.28
N LEU A 290 2.90 -14.43 15.58
CA LEU A 290 3.33 -13.19 14.91
C LEU A 290 2.41 -12.77 13.76
N GLY A 291 1.60 -13.71 13.24
CA GLY A 291 0.72 -13.49 12.09
C GLY A 291 1.48 -13.39 10.77
N LEU A 292 2.63 -14.07 10.66
CA LEU A 292 3.46 -14.00 9.45
C LEU A 292 2.77 -14.69 8.27
N VAL A 293 2.95 -14.12 7.09
CA VAL A 293 2.49 -14.67 5.82
C VAL A 293 3.56 -14.40 4.79
N PHE A 294 4.10 -15.45 4.16
CA PHE A 294 5.04 -15.29 3.07
C PHE A 294 4.68 -16.23 1.92
N LYS A 295 4.15 -15.63 0.84
CA LYS A 295 3.68 -16.37 -0.33
C LYS A 295 4.26 -15.77 -1.59
N VAL A 296 4.81 -16.65 -2.44
CA VAL A 296 5.40 -16.29 -3.74
C VAL A 296 4.82 -17.23 -4.77
N ASN A 297 4.16 -16.68 -5.78
CA ASN A 297 3.67 -17.44 -6.93
C ASN A 297 2.78 -18.64 -6.54
N GLY A 298 1.97 -18.48 -5.48
CA GLY A 298 1.09 -19.52 -4.94
C GLY A 298 1.78 -20.55 -4.04
N ASN A 299 3.11 -20.48 -3.88
CA ASN A 299 3.83 -21.26 -2.87
C ASN A 299 3.71 -20.56 -1.51
N ASP A 300 3.42 -21.34 -0.47
CA ASP A 300 3.41 -20.88 0.92
C ASP A 300 4.72 -21.31 1.58
N TYR A 301 5.62 -20.36 1.80
CA TYR A 301 6.97 -20.62 2.32
C TYR A 301 6.97 -20.86 3.84
N LEU A 302 5.86 -20.56 4.50
CA LEU A 302 5.69 -20.78 5.93
C LEU A 302 4.99 -22.11 6.24
N ASN A 303 4.72 -22.94 5.23
CA ASN A 303 4.14 -24.27 5.47
C ASN A 303 5.18 -25.25 6.05
N GLU A 304 4.73 -26.25 6.80
CA GLU A 304 5.62 -27.22 7.48
C GLU A 304 6.58 -27.97 6.55
N THR A 305 6.23 -28.11 5.26
CA THR A 305 7.03 -28.83 4.27
C THR A 305 8.19 -28.03 3.70
N ARG A 306 8.10 -26.70 3.69
CA ARG A 306 9.10 -25.77 3.14
C ARG A 306 9.81 -24.98 4.22
N PHE A 307 9.13 -24.70 5.32
CA PHE A 307 9.63 -23.86 6.39
C PHE A 307 10.72 -24.56 7.21
N LYS A 308 11.90 -23.94 7.32
CA LYS A 308 12.89 -24.18 8.37
C LYS A 308 13.08 -22.89 9.15
N GLY A 309 12.92 -22.97 10.47
CA GLY A 309 13.19 -21.86 11.38
C GLY A 309 14.57 -22.03 12.01
N SER A 310 15.15 -20.91 12.41
CA SER A 310 16.33 -20.83 13.28
C SER A 310 16.18 -19.61 14.16
N VAL A 311 16.78 -19.65 15.34
CA VAL A 311 16.72 -18.54 16.28
C VAL A 311 18.09 -18.19 16.84
N VAL A 312 18.44 -16.91 16.78
CA VAL A 312 19.65 -16.37 17.41
C VAL A 312 19.22 -15.40 18.49
N ILE A 313 19.64 -15.64 19.73
CA ILE A 313 19.30 -14.74 20.84
C ILE A 313 20.30 -13.59 20.88
N GLU A 314 19.75 -12.38 20.92
CA GLU A 314 20.52 -11.15 21.11
C GLU A 314 20.65 -10.82 22.60
N HIS A 315 19.57 -10.98 23.36
CA HIS A 315 19.53 -10.73 24.80
C HIS A 315 18.52 -11.65 25.49
N ALA A 316 18.82 -12.14 26.69
CA ALA A 316 17.89 -12.92 27.51
C ALA A 316 18.08 -12.66 29.00
N ASP A 317 16.96 -12.50 29.70
CA ASP A 317 16.88 -12.34 31.15
C ASP A 317 15.96 -13.43 31.73
N ASN A 318 16.49 -14.26 32.62
CA ASN A 318 15.78 -15.35 33.30
C ASN A 318 15.13 -16.40 32.38
N ILE A 319 15.61 -16.49 31.14
CA ILE A 319 15.27 -17.52 30.16
C ILE A 319 16.56 -18.21 29.71
N ASP A 320 16.65 -19.52 29.97
CA ASP A 320 17.59 -20.40 29.30
C ASP A 320 16.93 -20.96 28.04
N TYR A 321 17.73 -21.15 26.99
CA TYR A 321 17.24 -21.65 25.72
C TYR A 321 18.18 -22.66 25.07
N SER A 322 17.58 -23.54 24.27
CA SER A 322 18.28 -24.24 23.19
C SER A 322 17.32 -24.35 22.02
N ASP A 323 17.81 -24.48 20.79
CA ASP A 323 16.95 -24.70 19.65
C ASP A 323 17.36 -25.95 18.86
N ASP A 324 16.42 -26.42 18.07
CA ASP A 324 16.63 -27.35 16.98
C ASP A 324 15.91 -26.80 15.74
N ASP A 325 16.03 -27.47 14.58
CA ASP A 325 15.41 -27.03 13.32
C ASP A 325 13.85 -26.90 13.35
N GLN A 326 13.18 -27.25 14.46
CA GLN A 326 11.72 -27.27 14.60
C GLN A 326 11.18 -26.39 15.73
N GLN A 327 11.92 -26.21 16.82
CA GLN A 327 11.42 -25.57 18.03
C GLN A 327 12.52 -24.87 18.82
N ILE A 328 12.10 -23.87 19.59
CA ILE A 328 12.89 -23.29 20.68
C ILE A 328 12.45 -24.00 21.97
N ILE A 329 13.42 -24.53 22.68
CA ILE A 329 13.27 -25.05 24.04
C ILE A 329 13.52 -23.86 24.97
N VAL A 330 12.55 -23.57 25.83
CA VAL A 330 12.64 -22.45 26.79
C VAL A 330 12.50 -23.00 28.20
N THR A 331 13.51 -22.77 29.02
CA THR A 331 13.51 -23.13 30.44
C THR A 331 13.58 -21.87 31.31
N SER A 332 12.57 -21.69 32.15
CA SER A 332 12.51 -20.59 33.11
C SER A 332 11.68 -21.00 34.34
N GLU A 333 12.28 -20.96 35.53
CA GLU A 333 11.56 -21.27 36.78
C GLU A 333 10.72 -20.07 37.25
N GLU A 334 11.23 -18.85 37.04
CA GLU A 334 10.68 -17.59 37.55
C GLU A 334 9.99 -16.74 36.47
N GLY A 335 10.02 -17.17 35.21
CA GLY A 335 9.61 -16.36 34.06
C GLY A 335 10.71 -15.39 33.62
N GLY A 336 10.66 -14.93 32.37
CA GLY A 336 11.68 -14.03 31.82
C GLY A 336 11.37 -13.48 30.42
N ILE A 337 12.31 -12.71 29.88
CA ILE A 337 12.24 -12.11 28.54
C ILE A 337 13.45 -12.52 27.69
N ALA A 338 13.25 -12.70 26.40
CA ALA A 338 14.33 -12.80 25.42
C ALA A 338 14.04 -11.96 24.18
N TYR A 339 15.07 -11.32 23.63
CA TYR A 339 15.07 -10.73 22.29
C TYR A 339 15.77 -11.69 21.34
N VAL A 340 15.05 -12.04 20.29
CA VAL A 340 15.40 -13.16 19.44
C VAL A 340 15.28 -12.77 17.97
N TRP A 341 16.37 -12.95 17.24
CA TRP A 341 16.34 -12.96 15.80
C TRP A 341 15.79 -14.29 15.30
N MET A 342 14.74 -14.22 14.48
CA MET A 342 14.12 -15.38 13.88
C MET A 342 14.40 -15.40 12.38
N ASP A 343 15.02 -16.47 11.92
CA ASP A 343 15.28 -16.75 10.52
C ASP A 343 14.16 -17.60 9.91
N ILE A 344 13.75 -17.26 8.69
CA ILE A 344 12.86 -18.06 7.87
C ILE A 344 13.60 -18.49 6.60
N LEU A 345 13.78 -19.80 6.48
CA LEU A 345 14.52 -20.46 5.43
C LEU A 345 13.60 -21.42 4.65
N ASP A 346 13.86 -21.60 3.36
CA ASP A 346 13.27 -22.69 2.58
C ASP A 346 14.15 -23.94 2.68
N LYS A 347 13.58 -25.03 3.20
CA LYS A 347 14.19 -26.35 3.32
C LYS A 347 14.76 -26.89 2.00
N SER A 348 14.28 -26.42 0.86
CA SER A 348 14.81 -26.86 -0.44
C SER A 348 16.10 -26.17 -0.87
N GLN A 349 16.55 -25.13 -0.17
CA GLN A 349 17.81 -24.45 -0.49
C GLN A 349 18.98 -25.18 0.16
N GLU A 350 20.00 -25.52 -0.64
CA GLU A 350 21.22 -26.19 -0.15
C GLU A 350 22.13 -25.21 0.62
N ASP A 351 22.03 -23.91 0.34
CA ASP A 351 22.80 -22.86 1.00
C ASP A 351 21.97 -22.19 2.10
N SER A 352 22.35 -22.43 3.35
CA SER A 352 21.69 -21.89 4.55
C SER A 352 21.87 -20.39 4.73
N SER A 353 22.65 -19.70 3.88
CA SER A 353 22.87 -18.25 3.96
C SER A 353 21.80 -17.41 3.26
N THR A 354 20.85 -18.03 2.55
CA THR A 354 19.80 -17.31 1.81
C THR A 354 18.51 -17.22 2.64
N TYR A 355 18.36 -16.13 3.37
CA TYR A 355 17.19 -15.86 4.20
C TYR A 355 16.07 -15.21 3.39
N TYR A 356 14.85 -15.71 3.57
CA TYR A 356 13.66 -15.15 2.91
C TYR A 356 13.01 -14.04 3.73
N LEU A 357 13.03 -14.19 5.05
CA LEU A 357 12.53 -13.24 6.03
C LEU A 357 13.31 -13.47 7.32
N TYR A 358 13.91 -12.42 7.84
CA TYR A 358 14.63 -12.45 9.11
C TYR A 358 14.20 -11.25 9.93
N GLY A 359 13.92 -11.44 11.21
CA GLY A 359 13.44 -10.36 12.05
C GLY A 359 13.58 -10.59 13.55
N LEU A 360 13.68 -9.49 14.28
CA LEU A 360 13.86 -9.44 15.71
C LEU A 360 12.51 -9.34 16.42
N LEU A 361 12.26 -10.25 17.34
CA LEU A 361 11.05 -10.32 18.16
C LEU A 361 11.39 -10.38 19.66
N GLY A 362 10.47 -9.88 20.48
CA GLY A 362 10.49 -10.10 21.93
C GLY A 362 9.66 -11.32 22.31
N LEU A 363 10.22 -12.18 23.17
CA LEU A 363 9.55 -13.30 23.83
C LEU A 363 9.44 -13.00 25.32
N ALA A 364 8.26 -13.21 25.90
CA ALA A 364 8.08 -13.26 27.34
C ALA A 364 7.48 -14.61 27.73
N VAL A 365 8.11 -15.29 28.69
CA VAL A 365 7.64 -16.58 29.20
C VAL A 365 7.28 -16.44 30.68
N SER A 366 6.08 -16.90 31.03
CA SER A 366 5.60 -16.86 32.43
C SER A 366 6.35 -17.84 33.33
N ALA A 367 6.34 -17.61 34.65
CA ALA A 367 6.88 -18.57 35.63
C ALA A 367 6.11 -19.90 35.63
N LYS A 368 6.80 -20.99 35.93
CA LYS A 368 6.23 -22.36 36.01
C LYS A 368 5.05 -22.49 36.98
N ASN A 369 4.98 -21.61 38.00
CA ASN A 369 3.92 -21.58 39.02
C ASN A 369 2.88 -20.46 38.81
N GLY A 370 2.87 -19.76 37.68
CA GLY A 370 1.84 -18.77 37.32
C GLY A 370 1.96 -17.39 37.98
N GLY A 371 3.10 -17.06 38.58
CA GLY A 371 3.42 -15.68 38.99
C GLY A 371 3.76 -14.83 37.77
N ILE A 372 3.05 -13.71 37.59
CA ILE A 372 3.26 -12.76 36.48
C ILE A 372 4.05 -11.57 37.02
N ASP A 373 5.21 -11.27 36.44
CA ASP A 373 5.66 -9.87 36.35
C ASP A 373 5.06 -9.26 35.07
N PRO A 374 4.10 -8.33 35.17
CA PRO A 374 3.32 -7.89 34.03
C PRO A 374 4.02 -6.84 33.15
N ASN A 375 5.21 -6.35 33.51
CA ASN A 375 5.96 -5.38 32.69
C ASN A 375 7.46 -5.41 33.00
N PRO A 376 8.24 -6.26 32.34
CA PRO A 376 9.69 -6.20 32.43
C PRO A 376 10.21 -4.95 31.68
N PRO A 377 11.37 -4.39 32.07
CA PRO A 377 11.90 -3.19 31.43
C PRO A 377 12.20 -3.47 29.95
N VAL A 378 11.61 -2.67 29.07
CA VAL A 378 12.00 -2.58 27.66
C VAL A 378 13.39 -1.93 27.61
N PRO A 379 14.45 -2.60 27.12
CA PRO A 379 15.67 -1.90 26.78
C PRO A 379 15.31 -0.84 25.74
N GLY A 380 15.63 0.41 26.03
CA GLY A 380 15.42 1.50 25.07
C GLY A 380 16.15 1.20 23.75
N PRO A 381 15.74 1.83 22.64
CA PRO A 381 16.52 1.74 21.40
C PRO A 381 17.97 2.11 21.72
N GLU A 382 18.92 1.29 21.28
CA GLU A 382 20.33 1.66 21.36
C GLU A 382 20.51 3.03 20.68
N ASP A 383 21.09 3.97 21.43
CA ASP A 383 21.37 5.31 20.97
C ASP A 383 22.50 5.24 19.93
N ASN A 384 22.12 5.19 18.65
CA ASN A 384 23.05 5.19 17.52
C ASN A 384 23.79 6.54 17.34
N ASN A 385 23.78 7.43 18.33
CA ASN A 385 24.64 8.62 18.38
C ASN A 385 26.00 8.32 19.04
N LYS A 386 26.75 7.36 18.48
CA LYS A 386 28.20 7.32 18.66
C LYS A 386 28.86 7.58 17.30
N PRO A 387 29.73 8.60 17.18
CA PRO A 387 30.39 8.87 15.91
C PRO A 387 31.33 7.71 15.59
N ASP A 388 31.09 7.04 14.47
CA ASP A 388 32.01 6.04 13.95
C ASP A 388 33.25 6.76 13.42
N THR A 389 34.29 6.80 14.25
CA THR A 389 35.65 7.12 13.84
C THR A 389 36.38 5.82 13.56
N SER A 390 36.25 5.29 12.36
CA SER A 390 37.23 4.35 11.82
C SER A 390 37.27 4.39 10.29
N ASN A 391 37.96 5.40 9.79
CA ASN A 391 38.59 5.37 8.48
C ASN A 391 39.71 4.31 8.48
N PRO A 392 39.86 3.52 7.41
CA PRO A 392 41.20 3.13 7.01
C PRO A 392 41.43 3.48 5.55
N ASP A 393 42.06 4.63 5.35
CA ASP A 393 42.88 4.88 4.17
C ASP A 393 44.32 4.46 4.52
N THR A 394 44.89 3.51 3.77
CA THR A 394 46.23 3.61 3.16
C THR A 394 46.66 2.30 2.48
N GLY A 395 46.80 2.37 1.14
CA GLY A 395 48.04 2.03 0.42
C GLY A 395 48.27 0.62 -0.13
N ASP A 396 48.07 0.48 -1.46
CA ASP A 396 48.91 -0.14 -2.52
C ASP A 396 49.72 -1.44 -2.20
N ASN A 397 49.83 -2.48 -3.06
CA ASN A 397 49.97 -2.48 -4.52
C ASN A 397 49.88 -3.92 -5.13
N GLU A 398 49.45 -3.98 -6.40
CA GLU A 398 49.66 -4.99 -7.48
C GLU A 398 49.35 -6.50 -7.32
N SER A 399 48.41 -7.01 -8.16
CA SER A 399 48.70 -7.66 -9.47
C SER A 399 47.48 -8.47 -9.96
N GLY A 400 47.08 -8.27 -11.22
CA GLY A 400 45.74 -8.60 -11.73
C GLY A 400 45.53 -9.95 -12.43
N ASN A 401 44.31 -10.15 -12.94
CA ASN A 401 44.06 -10.63 -14.30
C ASN A 401 42.57 -10.52 -14.70
N ASN A 402 42.34 -10.13 -15.95
CA ASN A 402 41.03 -9.97 -16.60
C ASN A 402 40.35 -11.30 -16.94
N ASN A 403 39.01 -11.30 -17.05
CA ASN A 403 38.28 -11.72 -18.25
C ASN A 403 36.78 -11.41 -18.16
N GLY A 404 36.24 -10.79 -19.21
CA GLY A 404 34.83 -10.38 -19.33
C GLY A 404 33.93 -11.42 -20.00
N ASN A 405 32.63 -11.12 -20.02
CA ASN A 405 31.70 -11.64 -21.01
C ASN A 405 30.45 -10.75 -21.12
N GLU A 406 30.16 -10.29 -22.34
CA GLU A 406 28.96 -9.53 -22.73
C GLU A 406 27.79 -10.48 -23.06
N THR A 407 26.54 -10.04 -22.84
CA THR A 407 25.34 -10.73 -23.38
C THR A 407 24.33 -9.72 -23.98
N LYS A 408 23.67 -10.11 -25.08
CA LYS A 408 22.89 -9.31 -26.06
C LYS A 408 21.35 -9.36 -25.80
N PRO A 409 20.51 -8.39 -26.24
CA PRO A 409 19.13 -8.22 -25.75
C PRO A 409 17.99 -8.90 -26.56
N GLN A 410 16.82 -9.13 -25.92
CA GLN A 410 15.56 -9.70 -26.48
C GLN A 410 14.34 -8.74 -26.30
N PRO A 411 13.17 -8.95 -26.97
CA PRO A 411 12.31 -7.89 -27.52
C PRO A 411 10.99 -7.63 -26.75
N ALA A 412 10.40 -6.44 -26.97
CA ALA A 412 9.30 -5.83 -26.20
C ALA A 412 7.90 -6.50 -26.28
N PRO A 413 7.07 -6.43 -25.20
CA PRO A 413 5.69 -6.98 -25.16
C PRO A 413 4.58 -5.98 -25.57
N LYS A 414 3.41 -6.51 -25.98
CA LYS A 414 2.25 -5.80 -26.57
C LYS A 414 1.16 -5.36 -25.55
N PRO A 415 0.29 -4.38 -25.87
CA PRO A 415 -0.58 -3.66 -24.90
C PRO A 415 -1.77 -4.46 -24.34
N GLU A 416 -2.10 -4.25 -23.06
CA GLU A 416 -3.16 -4.98 -22.32
C GLU A 416 -4.60 -4.43 -22.53
N GLU A 417 -5.61 -5.30 -22.57
CA GLU A 417 -6.98 -4.99 -23.01
C GLU A 417 -7.95 -4.54 -21.89
N LYS A 418 -8.67 -3.42 -22.08
CA LYS A 418 -9.61 -2.80 -21.10
C LYS A 418 -10.71 -3.76 -20.59
N ARG A 419 -10.98 -3.77 -19.27
CA ARG A 419 -12.04 -4.60 -18.62
C ARG A 419 -13.00 -3.85 -17.67
N PRO A 420 -14.29 -4.24 -17.58
CA PRO A 420 -15.22 -3.68 -16.60
C PRO A 420 -14.86 -4.12 -15.17
N HIS A 421 -15.13 -3.28 -14.17
CA HIS A 421 -14.85 -3.61 -12.76
C HIS A 421 -15.91 -4.53 -12.13
N THR A 422 -17.17 -4.35 -12.51
CA THR A 422 -18.30 -5.19 -12.10
C THR A 422 -19.21 -5.39 -13.29
N VAL A 423 -19.77 -6.58 -13.43
CA VAL A 423 -20.77 -6.90 -14.45
C VAL A 423 -22.02 -7.48 -13.81
N TYR A 424 -23.17 -7.25 -14.44
CA TYR A 424 -24.41 -7.91 -14.02
C TYR A 424 -24.90 -8.90 -15.08
N ALA A 425 -25.53 -9.98 -14.63
CA ALA A 425 -26.12 -10.99 -15.50
C ALA A 425 -27.34 -10.47 -16.27
N LYS A 426 -27.34 -10.64 -17.59
CA LYS A 426 -28.49 -10.37 -18.49
C LYS A 426 -29.35 -11.62 -18.71
N ARG A 427 -28.82 -12.81 -18.43
CA ARG A 427 -29.44 -14.13 -18.66
C ARG A 427 -29.15 -15.07 -17.49
N GLY A 428 -29.82 -16.23 -17.49
CA GLY A 428 -29.42 -17.32 -16.59
C GLY A 428 -28.01 -17.79 -16.95
N MET A 429 -27.16 -17.98 -15.94
CA MET A 429 -25.76 -18.35 -16.14
C MET A 429 -25.18 -19.08 -14.92
N ARG A 430 -24.00 -19.66 -15.06
CA ARG A 430 -23.30 -20.38 -14.00
C ARG A 430 -21.92 -19.78 -13.74
N LEU A 431 -21.49 -19.87 -12.49
CA LEU A 431 -20.12 -19.65 -12.04
C LEU A 431 -19.38 -20.98 -12.10
N HIS A 432 -18.14 -20.99 -12.59
CA HIS A 432 -17.35 -22.19 -12.77
C HIS A 432 -15.98 -22.09 -12.09
N ARG A 433 -15.41 -23.21 -11.67
CA ARG A 433 -14.07 -23.25 -11.06
C ARG A 433 -12.95 -22.95 -12.05
N ASN A 434 -13.15 -23.29 -13.33
CA ASN A 434 -12.15 -23.21 -14.38
C ASN A 434 -12.56 -22.25 -15.53
N VAL A 435 -11.56 -21.79 -16.29
CA VAL A 435 -11.76 -20.84 -17.40
C VAL A 435 -12.60 -21.43 -18.55
N SER A 436 -12.52 -22.75 -18.76
CA SER A 436 -13.27 -23.46 -19.81
C SER A 436 -14.79 -23.50 -19.56
N LEU A 437 -15.25 -23.10 -18.37
CA LEU A 437 -16.65 -23.16 -17.93
C LEU A 437 -17.25 -24.57 -17.99
N THR A 438 -16.47 -25.59 -17.62
CA THR A 438 -16.93 -26.99 -17.57
C THR A 438 -17.20 -27.49 -16.16
N SER A 439 -16.66 -26.82 -15.12
CA SER A 439 -16.83 -27.25 -13.72
C SER A 439 -17.72 -26.26 -12.94
N PRO A 440 -19.06 -26.41 -12.95
CA PRO A 440 -19.98 -25.45 -12.33
C PRO A 440 -19.91 -25.50 -10.80
N ILE A 441 -19.93 -24.32 -10.18
CA ILE A 441 -19.97 -24.11 -8.71
C ILE A 441 -21.35 -23.63 -8.28
N ARG A 442 -21.92 -22.65 -8.99
CA ARG A 442 -23.19 -22.01 -8.61
C ARG A 442 -23.98 -21.56 -9.82
N SER A 443 -25.30 -21.72 -9.76
CA SER A 443 -26.23 -21.30 -10.83
C SER A 443 -27.01 -20.04 -10.44
N TYR A 444 -27.18 -19.13 -11.40
CA TYR A 444 -27.92 -17.88 -11.25
C TYR A 444 -29.09 -17.84 -12.24
N LYS A 445 -30.31 -17.71 -11.73
CA LYS A 445 -31.52 -17.58 -12.55
C LYS A 445 -31.58 -16.19 -13.20
N LYS A 446 -32.22 -16.07 -14.37
CA LYS A 446 -32.50 -14.77 -15.00
C LYS A 446 -33.36 -13.92 -14.06
N GLN A 447 -32.98 -12.66 -13.88
CA GLN A 447 -33.69 -11.68 -13.04
C GLN A 447 -33.80 -10.34 -13.78
N SER A 448 -34.66 -9.45 -13.30
CA SER A 448 -34.69 -8.05 -13.78
C SER A 448 -33.37 -7.35 -13.45
N ARG A 449 -32.99 -6.31 -14.21
CA ARG A 449 -31.66 -5.65 -14.08
C ARG A 449 -31.31 -5.25 -12.64
N ALA A 450 -32.29 -4.75 -11.89
CA ALA A 450 -32.12 -4.33 -10.50
C ALA A 450 -31.91 -5.50 -9.52
N LYS A 451 -32.33 -6.72 -9.88
CA LYS A 451 -32.19 -7.95 -9.08
C LYS A 451 -31.19 -8.94 -9.68
N ALA A 452 -30.55 -8.59 -10.80
CA ALA A 452 -29.60 -9.45 -11.49
C ALA A 452 -28.37 -9.72 -10.63
N ALA A 453 -27.84 -10.94 -10.73
CA ALA A 453 -26.58 -11.30 -10.11
C ALA A 453 -25.49 -10.32 -10.58
N ASN A 454 -24.77 -9.73 -9.63
CA ASN A 454 -23.61 -8.88 -9.87
C ASN A 454 -22.35 -9.67 -9.58
N PHE A 455 -21.33 -9.49 -10.40
CA PHE A 455 -20.04 -10.11 -10.25
C PHE A 455 -18.95 -9.06 -10.33
N ARG A 456 -18.06 -9.05 -9.33
CA ARG A 456 -16.82 -8.27 -9.39
C ARG A 456 -15.85 -8.96 -10.32
N VAL A 457 -15.45 -8.27 -11.38
CA VAL A 457 -14.52 -8.80 -12.37
C VAL A 457 -13.10 -8.50 -11.90
N ARG A 458 -12.35 -9.57 -11.63
CA ARG A 458 -10.97 -9.56 -11.18
C ARG A 458 -9.98 -9.61 -12.34
N GLY A 459 -10.37 -10.23 -13.46
CA GLY A 459 -9.50 -10.42 -14.62
C GLY A 459 -10.25 -10.75 -15.90
N ILE A 460 -9.55 -10.60 -17.03
CA ILE A 460 -9.91 -11.24 -18.29
C ILE A 460 -9.09 -12.52 -18.39
N ALA A 461 -9.73 -13.61 -18.79
CA ALA A 461 -9.06 -14.85 -19.15
C ALA A 461 -9.55 -15.32 -20.52
N TYR A 462 -8.82 -16.22 -21.15
CA TYR A 462 -9.19 -16.84 -22.42
C TYR A 462 -9.26 -18.35 -22.22
N ASP A 463 -10.29 -18.99 -22.77
CA ASP A 463 -10.28 -20.45 -22.84
C ASP A 463 -9.30 -20.94 -23.93
N LYS A 464 -9.10 -22.26 -24.01
CA LYS A 464 -8.21 -22.89 -25.00
C LYS A 464 -8.54 -22.57 -26.47
N ASN A 465 -9.74 -22.01 -26.75
CA ASN A 465 -10.17 -21.60 -28.08
C ASN A 465 -10.09 -20.07 -28.24
N GLY A 466 -9.40 -19.36 -27.35
CA GLY A 466 -9.24 -17.90 -27.38
C GLY A 466 -10.52 -17.14 -27.00
N LYS A 467 -11.53 -17.78 -26.43
CA LYS A 467 -12.80 -17.11 -26.12
C LYS A 467 -12.73 -16.45 -24.75
N LYS A 468 -12.97 -15.14 -24.72
CA LYS A 468 -12.91 -14.28 -23.53
C LYS A 468 -13.83 -14.75 -22.38
N ARG A 469 -13.32 -14.69 -21.16
CA ARG A 469 -13.97 -15.01 -19.89
C ARG A 469 -13.65 -13.95 -18.85
N TYR A 470 -14.54 -13.77 -17.90
CA TYR A 470 -14.26 -12.93 -16.74
C TYR A 470 -13.91 -13.84 -15.55
N LYS A 471 -12.75 -13.60 -14.95
CA LYS A 471 -12.42 -14.11 -13.62
C LYS A 471 -13.15 -13.23 -12.62
N VAL A 472 -13.94 -13.83 -11.74
CA VAL A 472 -14.75 -13.16 -10.73
C VAL A 472 -14.49 -13.79 -9.37
N ASP A 473 -14.99 -13.18 -8.31
CA ASP A 473 -14.89 -13.77 -6.97
C ASP A 473 -15.50 -15.19 -6.97
N GLY A 474 -14.68 -16.18 -6.59
CA GLY A 474 -15.09 -17.59 -6.52
C GLY A 474 -15.06 -18.36 -7.84
N GLY A 475 -14.58 -17.81 -8.97
CA GLY A 475 -14.39 -18.58 -10.20
C GLY A 475 -14.44 -17.77 -11.50
N TYR A 476 -15.00 -18.37 -12.54
CA TYR A 476 -15.08 -17.83 -13.89
C TYR A 476 -16.52 -17.80 -14.39
N ILE A 477 -16.83 -16.74 -15.15
CA ILE A 477 -18.09 -16.61 -15.88
C ILE A 477 -17.83 -16.24 -17.34
N THR A 478 -18.84 -16.43 -18.19
CA THR A 478 -18.77 -15.96 -19.57
C THR A 478 -18.64 -14.44 -19.64
N ALA A 479 -17.71 -13.94 -20.47
CA ALA A 479 -17.59 -12.52 -20.79
C ALA A 479 -18.48 -12.09 -21.97
N GLY A 480 -19.29 -13.00 -22.51
CA GLY A 480 -20.15 -12.71 -23.65
C GLY A 480 -21.15 -11.59 -23.32
N SER A 481 -21.20 -10.56 -24.16
CA SER A 481 -22.08 -9.38 -24.02
C SER A 481 -23.59 -9.72 -24.00
N SER A 482 -23.96 -10.92 -24.45
CA SER A 482 -25.31 -11.46 -24.36
C SER A 482 -25.66 -11.99 -22.96
N TYR A 483 -24.66 -12.36 -22.15
CA TYR A 483 -24.80 -12.88 -20.79
C TYR A 483 -24.52 -11.84 -19.72
N VAL A 484 -23.61 -10.89 -19.96
CA VAL A 484 -23.18 -9.92 -18.96
C VAL A 484 -23.06 -8.50 -19.54
N ALA A 485 -23.13 -7.49 -18.68
CA ALA A 485 -22.86 -6.09 -19.05
C ALA A 485 -22.22 -5.33 -17.91
N ASP A 486 -21.37 -4.33 -18.23
CA ASP A 486 -20.75 -3.44 -17.23
C ASP A 486 -21.83 -2.77 -16.37
N SER A 487 -21.64 -2.85 -15.06
CA SER A 487 -22.54 -2.30 -14.05
C SER A 487 -22.48 -0.78 -13.96
N HIS A 488 -21.54 -0.10 -14.61
CA HIS A 488 -21.41 1.37 -14.59
C HIS A 488 -21.55 1.98 -15.99
N PHE A 489 -22.12 3.19 -16.06
CA PHE A 489 -22.18 3.96 -17.31
C PHE A 489 -20.79 4.45 -17.69
N ARG A 490 -20.35 4.19 -18.92
CA ARG A 490 -19.03 4.63 -19.43
C ARG A 490 -19.13 5.79 -20.44
N SER A 491 -20.34 6.19 -20.80
CA SER A 491 -20.55 7.28 -21.77
C SER A 491 -20.72 8.61 -21.05
N ASN A 492 -19.96 9.62 -21.49
CA ASN A 492 -20.11 11.00 -21.03
C ASN A 492 -21.39 11.67 -21.56
N LYS A 493 -22.19 10.98 -22.38
CA LYS A 493 -23.44 11.49 -22.98
C LYS A 493 -24.68 11.29 -22.09
N VAL A 494 -24.55 10.77 -20.86
CA VAL A 494 -25.68 10.61 -19.94
C VAL A 494 -26.15 12.00 -19.46
N ARG A 495 -27.33 12.42 -19.91
CA ARG A 495 -27.97 13.70 -19.53
C ARG A 495 -29.18 13.54 -18.60
N GLN A 496 -29.77 12.35 -18.58
CA GLN A 496 -30.91 12.05 -17.72
C GLN A 496 -30.94 10.55 -17.38
N VAL A 497 -31.27 10.24 -16.14
CA VAL A 497 -31.42 8.88 -15.63
C VAL A 497 -32.71 8.70 -14.85
N ARG A 498 -33.23 7.48 -14.83
CA ARG A 498 -34.41 7.08 -14.07
C ARG A 498 -34.04 6.02 -13.03
N VAL A 499 -34.57 6.16 -11.82
CA VAL A 499 -34.31 5.25 -10.69
C VAL A 499 -35.02 3.90 -10.89
N LEU A 500 -34.25 2.80 -10.87
CA LEU A 500 -34.74 1.41 -10.97
C LEU A 500 -34.93 0.73 -9.60
N SER A 501 -34.07 1.02 -8.63
CA SER A 501 -34.16 0.47 -7.28
C SER A 501 -35.29 1.13 -6.48
N ASN A 502 -35.64 0.56 -5.32
CA ASN A 502 -36.70 1.11 -4.45
C ASN A 502 -36.41 2.56 -4.06
N ARG A 503 -35.15 2.85 -3.67
CA ARG A 503 -34.64 4.19 -3.37
C ARG A 503 -33.18 4.34 -3.80
N ILE A 504 -32.79 5.56 -4.16
CA ILE A 504 -31.38 5.99 -4.33
C ILE A 504 -31.14 7.24 -3.50
N ASN A 505 -30.04 7.25 -2.76
CA ASN A 505 -29.62 8.42 -1.99
C ASN A 505 -28.83 9.41 -2.88
N SER A 506 -28.97 10.70 -2.60
CA SER A 506 -28.12 11.77 -3.10
C SER A 506 -27.21 12.30 -2.01
N TYR A 507 -26.04 12.78 -2.39
CA TYR A 507 -24.96 13.16 -1.49
C TYR A 507 -24.38 14.53 -1.85
N LYS A 508 -23.76 15.21 -0.89
CA LYS A 508 -23.05 16.48 -1.13
C LYS A 508 -21.68 16.27 -1.77
N ASP A 509 -21.13 15.06 -1.69
CA ASP A 509 -19.78 14.70 -2.10
C ASP A 509 -19.78 13.58 -3.16
N VAL A 510 -18.76 13.56 -4.01
CA VAL A 510 -18.60 12.56 -5.07
C VAL A 510 -18.37 11.15 -4.50
N LYS A 511 -17.79 11.03 -3.30
CA LYS A 511 -17.55 9.77 -2.59
C LYS A 511 -18.83 9.08 -2.11
N LEU A 512 -19.95 9.81 -2.07
CA LEU A 512 -21.23 9.34 -1.54
C LEU A 512 -21.14 8.94 -0.06
N SER A 513 -20.44 9.76 0.73
CA SER A 513 -20.19 9.48 2.15
C SER A 513 -21.49 9.48 2.95
N SER A 514 -21.67 8.51 3.85
CA SER A 514 -22.92 8.32 4.61
C SER A 514 -23.34 9.58 5.40
N ASN A 515 -22.39 10.27 6.00
CA ASN A 515 -22.56 11.54 6.72
C ASN A 515 -22.86 12.76 5.82
N LYS A 516 -22.71 12.64 4.50
CA LYS A 516 -23.02 13.68 3.50
C LYS A 516 -24.29 13.36 2.70
N LYS A 517 -25.04 12.33 3.11
CA LYS A 517 -26.34 11.96 2.55
C LYS A 517 -27.35 13.10 2.76
N VAL A 518 -28.07 13.45 1.70
CA VAL A 518 -29.02 14.58 1.71
C VAL A 518 -30.46 14.11 1.67
N ARG A 519 -30.86 13.36 0.64
CA ARG A 519 -32.21 12.82 0.49
C ARG A 519 -32.21 11.56 -0.35
N SER A 520 -33.35 10.89 -0.42
CA SER A 520 -33.56 9.77 -1.33
C SER A 520 -34.58 10.08 -2.42
N TYR A 521 -34.40 9.46 -3.58
CA TYR A 521 -35.32 9.45 -4.70
C TYR A 521 -35.98 8.08 -4.81
N LYS A 522 -37.30 8.05 -5.01
CA LYS A 522 -38.07 6.81 -5.14
C LYS A 522 -37.88 6.21 -6.53
N LYS A 523 -38.16 4.91 -6.67
CA LYS A 523 -38.27 4.23 -7.97
C LYS A 523 -39.10 5.05 -8.96
N GLY A 524 -38.63 5.15 -10.21
CA GLY A 524 -39.29 5.91 -11.28
C GLY A 524 -38.92 7.40 -11.34
N THR A 525 -38.26 7.95 -10.33
CA THR A 525 -37.82 9.36 -10.34
C THR A 525 -36.87 9.60 -11.51
N LYS A 526 -37.11 10.66 -12.30
CA LYS A 526 -36.22 11.13 -13.37
C LYS A 526 -35.29 12.21 -12.81
N LEU A 527 -34.00 12.07 -13.07
CA LEU A 527 -32.96 12.94 -12.54
C LEU A 527 -32.10 13.46 -13.69
N ARG A 528 -31.95 14.79 -13.80
CA ARG A 528 -31.09 15.44 -14.78
C ARG A 528 -29.64 15.35 -14.31
N VAL A 529 -28.80 14.80 -15.16
CA VAL A 529 -27.36 14.64 -14.94
C VAL A 529 -26.65 15.81 -15.59
N LYS A 530 -25.95 16.61 -14.79
CA LYS A 530 -25.09 17.70 -15.25
C LYS A 530 -23.84 17.14 -15.92
N ARG A 531 -23.15 16.21 -15.23
CA ARG A 531 -22.02 15.49 -15.80
C ARG A 531 -21.83 14.11 -15.18
N VAL A 532 -21.14 13.28 -15.94
CA VAL A 532 -20.65 11.97 -15.53
C VAL A 532 -19.28 12.18 -14.89
N VAL A 533 -19.11 11.70 -13.66
CA VAL A 533 -17.86 11.86 -12.90
C VAL A 533 -17.28 10.47 -12.63
N ASN A 534 -16.01 10.28 -12.92
CA ASN A 534 -15.30 9.07 -12.55
C ASN A 534 -14.79 9.21 -11.12
N TRP A 535 -15.06 8.21 -10.30
CA TRP A 535 -14.44 8.06 -9.00
C TRP A 535 -13.91 6.62 -8.96
N GLY A 536 -12.63 6.50 -9.30
CA GLY A 536 -11.92 5.25 -9.41
C GLY A 536 -12.50 4.46 -10.56
N ARG A 537 -12.80 3.18 -10.35
CA ARG A 537 -13.36 2.31 -11.39
C ARG A 537 -14.89 2.42 -11.53
N ALA A 538 -15.53 3.26 -10.71
CA ALA A 538 -16.97 3.46 -10.67
C ALA A 538 -17.36 4.86 -11.15
N THR A 539 -18.57 4.94 -11.68
CA THR A 539 -19.11 6.20 -12.19
C THR A 539 -20.07 6.81 -11.17
N ARG A 540 -20.11 8.14 -11.12
CA ARG A 540 -21.04 8.97 -10.35
C ARG A 540 -21.73 9.94 -11.31
N PHE A 541 -22.92 10.38 -10.93
CA PHE A 541 -23.59 11.46 -11.64
C PHE A 541 -23.68 12.66 -10.73
N GLU A 542 -23.11 13.78 -11.17
CA GLU A 542 -23.43 15.08 -10.62
C GLU A 542 -24.77 15.52 -11.22
N LEU A 543 -25.74 15.77 -10.37
CA LEU A 543 -27.06 16.27 -10.74
C LEU A 543 -26.99 17.79 -10.96
N THR A 544 -27.95 18.35 -11.68
CA THR A 544 -28.01 19.81 -11.94
C THR A 544 -28.13 20.66 -10.67
N ASN A 545 -28.47 20.07 -9.53
CA ASN A 545 -28.52 20.71 -8.23
C ASN A 545 -27.22 20.53 -7.41
N GLY A 546 -26.11 20.13 -8.04
CA GLY A 546 -24.79 19.97 -7.41
C GLY A 546 -24.63 18.74 -6.53
N ARG A 547 -25.64 17.86 -6.44
CA ARG A 547 -25.59 16.64 -5.63
C ARG A 547 -25.12 15.44 -6.45
N TYR A 548 -24.53 14.46 -5.78
CA TYR A 548 -24.03 13.26 -6.41
C TYR A 548 -24.92 12.05 -6.15
N ILE A 549 -25.06 11.19 -7.16
CA ILE A 549 -25.65 9.86 -7.04
C ILE A 549 -24.74 8.81 -7.68
N THR A 550 -24.92 7.54 -7.33
CA THR A 550 -24.23 6.41 -7.98
C THR A 550 -24.52 6.35 -9.48
N GLY A 551 -23.53 5.99 -10.31
CA GLY A 551 -23.67 5.72 -11.74
C GLY A 551 -23.89 4.23 -12.05
N ASN A 552 -24.39 3.44 -11.10
CA ASN A 552 -24.62 2.01 -11.27
C ASN A 552 -25.90 1.71 -12.10
N LYS A 553 -25.76 1.00 -13.22
CA LYS A 553 -26.82 0.58 -14.17
C LYS A 553 -27.84 -0.39 -13.60
N GLN A 554 -27.53 -1.08 -12.49
CA GLN A 554 -28.53 -1.88 -11.79
C GLN A 554 -29.48 -1.02 -10.96
N LEU A 555 -29.04 0.17 -10.57
CA LEU A 555 -29.82 1.13 -9.79
C LEU A 555 -30.47 2.19 -10.69
N LEU A 556 -29.92 2.44 -11.87
CA LEU A 556 -30.34 3.50 -12.79
C LEU A 556 -30.48 3.01 -14.24
N ILE A 557 -31.37 3.63 -15.00
CA ILE A 557 -31.45 3.49 -16.46
C ILE A 557 -31.35 4.84 -17.14
N MET A 558 -30.68 4.90 -18.28
CA MET A 558 -30.64 6.10 -19.12
C MET A 558 -32.05 6.39 -19.62
N ASP A 559 -32.50 7.64 -19.47
CA ASP A 559 -33.85 8.10 -19.84
C ASP A 559 -33.73 9.36 -20.68
N GLN A 560 -33.11 9.21 -21.86
CA GLN A 560 -33.04 10.27 -22.86
C GLN A 560 -34.41 10.37 -23.52
N LYS A 561 -35.06 11.52 -23.33
CA LYS A 561 -36.10 12.01 -24.21
C LYS A 561 -35.44 12.86 -25.28
#